data_AF-X1SXM6-F1
#
_entry.id   AF-X1SXM6-F1
#
_cell.length_a   1.000
_cell.length_b   1.000
_cell.length_c   1.000
_cell.angle_alpha   90.00
_cell.angle_beta   90.00
_cell.angle_gamma   90.00
#
_symmetry.space_group_name_H-M   'P 1'
#
loop_
_entity.id
_entity.type
_entity.pdbx_description
1 polymer ?
#
loop_
_entity_poly.entity_id
_entity_poly.type
_entity_poly.pdbx_seq_one_letter_code
_entity_poly.pdbx_strand_id
1 'polypeptide(L)'
;MSKRNYWLDLFTGVTWEEFRKAGSKISGFRESRWKTVQKIKKGDYFLCYLTGISRFIGILEVTETAFKDSSPIWSDEDFPCRLKVKLIVGLTPETAIPVHELKDSLSFFQNLKSPHAWTGQFRGSPALWKESDGKVVTETVIEAKENPIVRPFDKKKLKYRPKPIKAKIGSVTIPDTDESSEEIHDAQKQPSDHTEMQWLLLKFGSD
;
A
#
# COMPACT_ATOMS: atom_id res chain seq x y z
N MET A 1 -22.02 -20.53 3.71
CA MET A 1 -21.11 -19.67 2.90
C MET A 1 -19.69 -19.87 3.40
N SER A 2 -18.72 -20.18 2.56
CA SER A 2 -17.32 -20.35 3.00
C SER A 2 -16.82 -19.04 3.61
N LYS A 3 -16.28 -19.08 4.83
CA LYS A 3 -15.62 -17.93 5.46
C LYS A 3 -14.40 -17.54 4.62
N ARG A 4 -14.45 -16.39 3.95
CA ARG A 4 -13.36 -15.84 3.12
C ARG A 4 -12.58 -14.81 3.93
N ASN A 5 -11.25 -14.81 3.81
CA ASN A 5 -10.43 -13.76 4.39
C ASN A 5 -10.15 -12.66 3.37
N TYR A 6 -9.87 -11.47 3.90
CA TYR A 6 -9.53 -10.29 3.11
C TYR A 6 -8.11 -9.88 3.43
N TRP A 7 -7.30 -9.72 2.40
CA TRP A 7 -5.89 -9.39 2.51
C TRP A 7 -5.61 -8.11 1.75
N LEU A 8 -4.96 -7.14 2.38
CA LEU A 8 -4.46 -5.96 1.69
C LEU A 8 -3.33 -6.36 0.74
N ASP A 9 -3.42 -5.89 -0.51
CA ASP A 9 -2.37 -6.02 -1.51
C ASP A 9 -1.96 -4.65 -2.05
N LEU A 10 -0.71 -4.26 -1.80
CA LEU A 10 -0.19 -2.94 -2.13
C LEU A 10 0.47 -2.95 -3.52
N PHE A 11 0.01 -2.05 -4.38
CA PHE A 11 0.56 -1.80 -5.70
C PHE A 11 1.09 -0.37 -5.83
N THR A 12 2.10 -0.18 -6.66
CA THR A 12 2.41 1.12 -7.25
C THR A 12 1.70 1.23 -8.60
N GLY A 13 1.64 2.43 -9.19
CA GLY A 13 1.09 2.59 -10.53
C GLY A 13 1.80 1.70 -11.57
N VAL A 14 3.12 1.56 -11.43
CA VAL A 14 3.96 0.73 -12.30
C VAL A 14 3.66 -0.75 -12.10
N THR A 15 3.71 -1.26 -10.86
CA THR A 15 3.51 -2.70 -10.62
C THR A 15 2.08 -3.15 -10.94
N TRP A 16 1.09 -2.27 -10.82
CA TRP A 16 -0.27 -2.53 -11.28
C TRP A 16 -0.35 -2.65 -12.81
N GLU A 17 0.33 -1.76 -13.54
CA GLU A 17 0.35 -1.82 -15.00
C GLU A 17 1.09 -3.08 -15.50
N GLU A 18 2.21 -3.43 -14.89
CA GLU A 18 2.94 -4.67 -15.17
C GLU A 18 2.09 -5.91 -14.88
N PHE A 19 1.39 -5.93 -13.74
CA PHE A 19 0.44 -6.99 -13.40
C PHE A 19 -0.65 -7.13 -14.46
N ARG A 20 -1.21 -6.01 -14.93
CA ARG A 20 -2.22 -6.01 -16.00
C ARG A 20 -1.65 -6.54 -17.32
N LYS A 21 -0.45 -6.09 -17.71
CA LYS A 21 0.29 -6.53 -18.92
C LYS A 21 0.63 -8.01 -18.88
N ALA A 22 0.99 -8.55 -17.71
CA ALA A 22 1.24 -9.97 -17.48
C ALA A 22 -0.04 -10.84 -17.42
N GLY A 23 -1.20 -10.27 -17.76
CA GLY A 23 -2.48 -10.98 -17.85
C GLY A 23 -3.28 -11.06 -16.55
N SER A 24 -2.88 -10.36 -15.49
CA SER A 24 -3.60 -10.27 -14.20
C SER A 24 -3.82 -11.61 -13.49
N LYS A 25 -2.88 -12.56 -13.64
CA LYS A 25 -3.00 -13.93 -13.13
C LYS A 25 -2.15 -14.25 -11.91
N ILE A 26 -1.18 -13.39 -11.58
CA ILE A 26 -0.18 -13.66 -10.54
C ILE A 26 0.01 -12.41 -9.69
N SER A 27 -0.23 -12.51 -8.38
CA SER A 27 0.21 -11.50 -7.41
C SER A 27 1.50 -11.98 -6.74
N GLY A 28 2.44 -11.06 -6.53
CA GLY A 28 3.78 -11.35 -6.06
C GLY A 28 4.15 -10.51 -4.83
N PHE A 29 4.88 -11.13 -3.91
CA PHE A 29 5.38 -10.52 -2.69
C PHE A 29 6.87 -10.80 -2.48
N ARG A 30 7.51 -9.97 -1.65
CA ARG A 30 8.91 -10.12 -1.25
C ARG A 30 9.15 -11.45 -0.52
N GLU A 31 10.36 -11.98 -0.61
CA GLU A 31 10.72 -13.25 0.06
C GLU A 31 10.48 -13.22 1.58
N SER A 32 10.71 -12.07 2.22
CA SER A 32 10.45 -11.89 3.65
C SER A 32 9.00 -12.13 4.07
N ARG A 33 8.05 -12.10 3.11
CA ARG A 33 6.62 -12.30 3.34
C ARG A 33 6.16 -13.74 3.11
N TRP A 34 7.06 -14.67 2.78
CA TRP A 34 6.73 -16.06 2.48
C TRP A 34 5.82 -16.71 3.54
N LYS A 35 6.17 -16.58 4.83
CA LYS A 35 5.37 -17.14 5.93
C LYS A 35 3.94 -16.59 6.00
N THR A 36 3.72 -15.35 5.57
CA THR A 36 2.39 -14.74 5.53
C THR A 36 1.63 -15.23 4.31
N VAL A 37 2.28 -15.25 3.16
CA VAL A 37 1.73 -15.71 1.87
C VAL A 37 1.25 -17.17 1.96
N GLN A 38 1.96 -18.03 2.69
CA GLN A 38 1.56 -19.42 2.95
C GLN A 38 0.25 -19.58 3.74
N LYS A 39 -0.19 -18.54 4.47
CA LYS A 39 -1.46 -18.59 5.24
C LYS A 39 -2.68 -18.30 4.36
N ILE A 40 -2.46 -17.75 3.17
CA ILE A 40 -3.49 -17.33 2.23
C ILE A 40 -4.06 -18.56 1.55
N LYS A 41 -5.38 -18.68 1.52
CA LYS A 41 -6.07 -19.85 1.00
C LYS A 41 -6.81 -19.52 -0.29
N LYS A 42 -7.07 -20.56 -1.09
CA LYS A 42 -7.96 -20.47 -2.24
C LYS A 42 -9.33 -19.91 -1.81
N GLY A 43 -9.83 -18.91 -2.54
CA GLY A 43 -11.07 -18.21 -2.26
C GLY A 43 -10.92 -16.97 -1.35
N ASP A 44 -9.72 -16.72 -0.79
CA ASP A 44 -9.44 -15.45 -0.12
C ASP A 44 -9.34 -14.31 -1.14
N TYR A 45 -9.64 -13.08 -0.69
CA TYR A 45 -9.64 -11.89 -1.53
C TYR A 45 -8.45 -10.99 -1.23
N PHE A 46 -7.85 -10.45 -2.29
CA PHE A 46 -6.93 -9.34 -2.23
C PHE A 46 -7.65 -8.02 -2.50
N LEU A 47 -7.48 -7.08 -1.57
CA LEU A 47 -7.91 -5.69 -1.70
C LEU A 47 -6.75 -4.89 -2.30
N CYS A 48 -6.81 -4.60 -3.60
CA CYS A 48 -5.72 -3.93 -4.30
C CYS A 48 -5.74 -2.43 -4.02
N TYR A 49 -4.67 -1.94 -3.40
CA TYR A 49 -4.51 -0.54 -3.02
C TYR A 49 -3.28 0.09 -3.70
N LEU A 50 -3.47 1.25 -4.31
CA LEU A 50 -2.42 2.07 -4.90
C LEU A 50 -1.82 3.02 -3.86
N THR A 51 -0.57 2.79 -3.49
CA THR A 51 0.12 3.55 -2.44
C THR A 51 0.39 5.01 -2.81
N GLY A 52 0.66 5.32 -4.08
CA GLY A 52 1.00 6.68 -4.54
C GLY A 52 -0.17 7.67 -4.58
N ILE A 53 -1.39 7.18 -4.78
CA ILE A 53 -2.60 8.03 -4.86
C ILE A 53 -3.64 7.70 -3.79
N SER A 54 -3.33 6.76 -2.90
CA SER A 54 -4.17 6.30 -1.80
C SER A 54 -5.56 5.81 -2.22
N ARG A 55 -5.63 4.97 -3.26
CA ARG A 55 -6.90 4.48 -3.83
C ARG A 55 -7.00 2.97 -3.90
N PHE A 56 -8.17 2.42 -3.65
CA PHE A 56 -8.49 1.04 -4.01
C PHE A 56 -8.79 0.94 -5.50
N ILE A 57 -8.04 0.09 -6.19
CA ILE A 57 -8.13 -0.07 -7.64
C ILE A 57 -8.79 -1.38 -8.06
N GLY A 58 -8.90 -2.38 -7.18
CA GLY A 58 -9.48 -3.65 -7.59
C GLY A 58 -9.54 -4.70 -6.50
N ILE A 59 -10.20 -5.81 -6.86
CA ILE A 59 -10.34 -7.01 -6.04
C ILE A 59 -9.82 -8.20 -6.85
N LEU A 60 -8.96 -9.01 -6.23
CA LEU A 60 -8.51 -10.28 -6.78
C LEU A 60 -8.98 -11.43 -5.91
N GLU A 61 -9.31 -12.56 -6.51
CA GLU A 61 -9.59 -13.81 -5.82
C GLU A 61 -8.40 -14.76 -5.96
N VAL A 62 -7.96 -15.36 -4.86
CA VAL A 62 -6.88 -16.36 -4.87
C VAL A 62 -7.41 -17.69 -5.40
N THR A 63 -6.78 -18.22 -6.45
CA THR A 63 -7.24 -19.43 -7.14
C THR A 63 -6.48 -20.69 -6.74
N GLU A 64 -5.22 -20.55 -6.32
CA GLU A 64 -4.34 -21.66 -5.93
C GLU A 64 -3.46 -21.32 -4.73
N THR A 65 -2.74 -22.32 -4.22
CA THR A 65 -1.79 -22.17 -3.12
C THR A 65 -0.56 -21.38 -3.54
N ALA A 66 0.14 -20.83 -2.55
CA ALA A 66 1.38 -20.09 -2.75
C ALA A 66 2.48 -20.97 -3.36
N PHE A 67 3.28 -20.36 -4.24
CA PHE A 67 4.47 -20.98 -4.82
C PHE A 67 5.61 -19.98 -4.88
N LYS A 68 6.84 -20.48 -5.03
CA LYS A 68 8.02 -19.65 -5.28
C LYS A 68 8.37 -19.70 -6.75
N ASP A 69 8.56 -18.54 -7.37
CA ASP A 69 9.02 -18.41 -8.75
C ASP A 69 9.65 -17.03 -8.94
N SER A 70 10.78 -16.95 -9.62
CA SER A 70 11.55 -15.72 -9.85
C SER A 70 11.53 -15.27 -11.32
N SER A 71 10.62 -15.81 -12.15
CA SER A 71 10.49 -15.38 -13.55
C SER A 71 10.18 -13.87 -13.65
N PRO A 72 10.83 -13.11 -14.53
CA PRO A 72 10.75 -11.64 -14.51
C PRO A 72 9.38 -11.15 -14.98
N ILE A 73 8.53 -10.73 -14.03
CA ILE A 73 7.23 -10.09 -14.30
C ILE A 73 7.30 -8.59 -14.02
N TRP A 74 8.07 -8.20 -12.99
CA TRP A 74 8.22 -6.82 -12.54
C TRP A 74 9.63 -6.35 -12.86
N SER A 75 9.79 -5.15 -13.43
CA SER A 75 11.09 -4.62 -13.82
C SER A 75 11.92 -4.15 -12.63
N ASP A 76 11.24 -3.80 -11.55
CA ASP A 76 11.83 -3.02 -10.46
C ASP A 76 12.44 -3.88 -9.36
N GLU A 77 11.77 -4.98 -9.03
CA GLU A 77 12.14 -5.82 -7.90
C GLU A 77 11.61 -7.24 -8.08
N ASP A 78 12.36 -8.18 -7.53
CA ASP A 78 11.95 -9.57 -7.51
C ASP A 78 10.89 -9.81 -6.43
N PHE A 79 9.75 -10.32 -6.88
CA PHE A 79 8.67 -10.80 -6.03
C PHE A 79 8.55 -12.32 -6.16
N PRO A 80 9.40 -13.09 -5.45
CA PRO A 80 9.48 -14.53 -5.62
C PRO A 80 8.30 -15.27 -4.99
N CYS A 81 7.64 -14.69 -3.98
CA CYS A 81 6.50 -15.32 -3.29
C CYS A 81 5.22 -15.02 -4.05
N ARG A 82 4.68 -16.00 -4.78
CA ARG A 82 3.57 -15.77 -5.71
C ARG A 82 2.32 -16.55 -5.37
N LEU A 83 1.19 -15.98 -5.74
CA LEU A 83 -0.12 -16.59 -5.69
C LEU A 83 -0.80 -16.43 -7.04
N LYS A 84 -1.42 -17.51 -7.53
CA LYS A 84 -2.30 -17.39 -8.68
C LYS A 84 -3.60 -16.74 -8.23
N VAL A 85 -4.03 -15.77 -9.02
CA VAL A 85 -5.17 -14.91 -8.72
C VAL A 85 -6.03 -14.74 -9.96
N LYS A 86 -7.30 -14.40 -9.73
CA LYS A 86 -8.26 -14.00 -10.75
C LYS A 86 -8.70 -12.57 -10.44
N LEU A 87 -8.56 -11.68 -11.40
CA LEU A 87 -9.11 -10.32 -11.30
C LEU A 87 -10.65 -10.38 -11.32
N ILE A 88 -11.28 -9.99 -10.21
CA ILE A 88 -12.75 -9.92 -10.08
C ILE A 88 -13.22 -8.53 -10.52
N VAL A 89 -12.57 -7.49 -9.99
CA VAL A 89 -12.82 -6.10 -10.35
C VAL A 89 -11.48 -5.40 -10.53
N GLY A 90 -11.34 -4.65 -11.63
CA GLY A 90 -10.24 -3.73 -11.85
C GLY A 90 -10.78 -2.39 -12.36
N LEU A 91 -10.49 -1.33 -11.63
CA LEU A 91 -10.82 0.05 -11.94
C LEU A 91 -9.62 0.74 -12.64
N THR A 92 -9.87 1.90 -13.23
CA THR A 92 -8.79 2.79 -13.69
C THR A 92 -8.31 3.65 -12.52
N PRO A 93 -7.10 4.21 -12.54
CA PRO A 93 -6.65 5.15 -11.51
C PRO A 93 -7.61 6.33 -11.29
N GLU A 94 -8.32 6.75 -12.35
CA GLU A 94 -9.33 7.83 -12.30
C GLU A 94 -10.62 7.40 -11.60
N THR A 95 -11.02 6.14 -11.73
CA THR A 95 -12.26 5.60 -11.15
C THR A 95 -12.03 4.87 -9.82
N ALA A 96 -10.76 4.64 -9.46
CA ALA A 96 -10.34 4.05 -8.20
C ALA A 96 -10.84 4.87 -7.00
N ILE A 97 -11.11 4.19 -5.90
CA ILE A 97 -11.80 4.77 -4.74
C ILE A 97 -10.78 5.30 -3.74
N PRO A 98 -10.74 6.61 -3.45
CA PRO A 98 -9.88 7.16 -2.40
C PRO A 98 -10.23 6.56 -1.05
N VAL A 99 -9.22 6.13 -0.30
CA VAL A 99 -9.42 5.55 1.05
C VAL A 99 -10.16 6.51 2.00
N HIS A 100 -9.99 7.82 1.79
CA HIS A 100 -10.66 8.85 2.57
C HIS A 100 -12.19 8.87 2.39
N GLU A 101 -12.73 8.39 1.27
CA GLU A 101 -14.19 8.24 1.10
C GLU A 101 -14.76 7.12 1.96
N LEU A 102 -13.91 6.16 2.35
CA LEU A 102 -14.28 5.02 3.19
C LEU A 102 -13.99 5.26 4.68
N LYS A 103 -13.58 6.48 5.07
CA LYS A 103 -13.16 6.81 6.44
C LYS A 103 -14.26 6.53 7.48
N ASP A 104 -15.54 6.74 7.12
CA ASP A 104 -16.65 6.61 8.06
C ASP A 104 -17.07 5.14 8.24
N SER A 105 -16.75 4.30 7.25
CA SER A 105 -17.15 2.88 7.20
C SER A 105 -16.06 1.91 7.69
N LEU A 106 -14.79 2.31 7.63
CA LEU A 106 -13.66 1.45 7.95
C LEU A 106 -13.28 1.50 9.43
N SER A 107 -13.18 0.35 10.08
CA SER A 107 -12.98 0.28 11.53
C SER A 107 -11.66 0.88 12.02
N PHE A 108 -10.63 0.94 11.17
CA PHE A 108 -9.32 1.51 11.53
C PHE A 108 -9.24 3.03 11.37
N PHE A 109 -10.28 3.67 10.84
CA PHE A 109 -10.45 5.13 10.92
C PHE A 109 -11.26 5.55 12.16
N GLN A 110 -11.90 4.59 12.83
CA GLN A 110 -12.60 4.85 14.09
C GLN A 110 -11.57 4.96 15.23
N ASN A 111 -11.68 6.01 16.05
CA ASN A 111 -10.82 6.26 17.21
C ASN A 111 -9.32 6.45 16.89
N LEU A 112 -9.03 7.21 15.83
CA LEU A 112 -7.65 7.58 15.49
C LEU A 112 -7.02 8.43 16.59
N LYS A 113 -5.84 8.01 17.07
CA LYS A 113 -5.01 8.81 17.99
C LYS A 113 -4.39 10.05 17.31
N SER A 114 -4.22 10.00 15.99
CA SER A 114 -3.75 11.11 15.16
C SER A 114 -4.31 11.01 13.74
N PRO A 115 -4.42 12.13 13.00
CA PRO A 115 -4.95 12.14 11.63
C PRO A 115 -4.24 11.22 10.64
N HIS A 116 -2.99 10.80 10.94
CA HIS A 116 -2.18 9.94 10.08
C HIS A 116 -2.05 8.50 10.59
N ALA A 117 -2.65 8.15 11.73
CA ALA A 117 -2.50 6.82 12.32
C ALA A 117 -3.04 5.70 11.41
N TRP A 118 -4.01 6.00 10.53
CA TRP A 118 -4.56 5.06 9.55
C TRP A 118 -3.52 4.55 8.54
N THR A 119 -2.49 5.34 8.23
CA THR A 119 -1.43 4.97 7.28
C THR A 119 -0.68 3.70 7.69
N GLY A 120 -0.68 3.38 9.00
CA GLY A 120 -0.07 2.18 9.54
C GLY A 120 -0.64 0.88 8.97
N GLN A 121 -1.92 0.88 8.59
CA GLN A 121 -2.56 -0.28 7.96
C GLN A 121 -2.00 -0.58 6.56
N PHE A 122 -1.37 0.40 5.92
CA PHE A 122 -0.84 0.33 4.57
C PHE A 122 0.70 0.23 4.51
N ARG A 123 1.36 -0.08 5.64
CA ARG A 123 2.83 -0.21 5.72
C ARG A 123 3.38 -1.56 5.26
N GLY A 124 2.53 -2.53 4.91
CA GLY A 124 3.00 -3.83 4.48
C GLY A 124 1.96 -4.64 3.71
N SER A 125 2.46 -5.44 2.76
CA SER A 125 1.68 -6.36 1.93
C SER A 125 2.30 -7.77 1.96
N PRO A 126 1.53 -8.86 2.03
CA PRO A 126 0.08 -8.91 2.27
C PRO A 126 -0.23 -8.72 3.76
N ALA A 127 -1.38 -8.14 4.11
CA ALA A 127 -1.82 -7.95 5.49
C ALA A 127 -3.29 -8.39 5.68
N LEU A 128 -3.56 -9.20 6.71
CA LEU A 128 -4.92 -9.69 6.99
C LEU A 128 -5.78 -8.56 7.57
N TRP A 129 -6.93 -8.33 6.97
CA TRP A 129 -7.92 -7.34 7.42
C TRP A 129 -9.10 -8.01 8.11
N LYS A 130 -9.83 -7.22 8.90
CA LYS A 130 -11.10 -7.66 9.49
C LYS A 130 -12.11 -7.93 8.39
N GLU A 131 -12.97 -8.91 8.63
CA GLU A 131 -14.02 -9.30 7.69
C GLU A 131 -14.99 -8.14 7.38
N SER A 132 -15.32 -7.32 8.38
CA SER A 132 -16.17 -6.13 8.21
C SER A 132 -15.55 -5.13 7.23
N ASP A 133 -14.28 -4.78 7.43
CA ASP A 133 -13.58 -3.78 6.62
C ASP A 133 -13.37 -4.30 5.20
N GLY A 134 -13.02 -5.58 5.06
CA GLY A 134 -12.85 -6.21 3.75
C GLY A 134 -14.14 -6.29 2.94
N LYS A 135 -15.29 -6.56 3.59
CA LYS A 135 -16.60 -6.52 2.93
C LYS A 135 -16.94 -5.12 2.42
N VAL A 136 -16.80 -4.10 3.26
CA VAL A 136 -17.05 -2.70 2.87
C VAL A 136 -16.23 -2.32 1.64
N VAL A 137 -14.93 -2.60 1.62
CA VAL A 137 -14.07 -2.30 0.45
C VAL A 137 -14.53 -3.08 -0.78
N THR A 138 -14.85 -4.37 -0.62
CA THR A 138 -15.25 -5.22 -1.75
C THR A 138 -16.55 -4.73 -2.38
N GLU A 139 -17.56 -4.44 -1.55
CA GLU A 139 -18.86 -3.93 -1.99
C GLU A 139 -18.70 -2.59 -2.70
N THR A 140 -17.97 -1.64 -2.09
CA THR A 140 -17.77 -0.32 -2.69
C THR A 140 -17.00 -0.40 -4.02
N VAL A 141 -16.00 -1.27 -4.12
CA VAL A 141 -15.23 -1.46 -5.38
C VAL A 141 -16.07 -2.11 -6.47
N ILE A 142 -16.97 -3.05 -6.12
CA ILE A 142 -17.94 -3.62 -7.07
C ILE A 142 -18.92 -2.53 -7.54
N GLU A 143 -19.46 -1.74 -6.62
CA GLU A 143 -20.38 -0.64 -6.95
C GLU A 143 -19.70 0.41 -7.85
N ALA A 144 -18.45 0.77 -7.57
CA ALA A 144 -17.70 1.72 -8.41
C ALA A 144 -17.41 1.19 -9.82
N LYS A 145 -17.44 -0.14 -10.03
CA LYS A 145 -17.36 -0.73 -11.38
C LYS A 145 -18.66 -0.51 -12.15
N GLU A 146 -19.80 -0.59 -11.46
CA GLU A 146 -21.13 -0.38 -12.06
C GLU A 146 -21.43 1.11 -12.26
N ASN A 147 -21.00 1.95 -11.32
CA ASN A 147 -21.18 3.40 -11.33
C ASN A 147 -19.82 4.12 -11.23
N PRO A 148 -19.05 4.19 -12.33
CA PRO A 148 -17.71 4.76 -12.31
C PRO A 148 -17.77 6.28 -12.09
N ILE A 149 -17.25 6.73 -10.96
CA ILE A 149 -17.07 8.17 -10.66
C ILE A 149 -15.63 8.55 -10.99
N VAL A 150 -15.47 9.44 -11.96
CA VAL A 150 -14.16 9.97 -12.37
C VAL A 150 -13.67 10.98 -11.32
N ARG A 151 -12.52 10.70 -10.73
CA ARG A 151 -11.89 11.53 -9.72
C ARG A 151 -10.49 11.93 -10.20
N PRO A 152 -10.21 13.22 -10.40
CA PRO A 152 -8.88 13.66 -10.81
C PRO A 152 -7.85 13.26 -9.75
N PHE A 153 -6.63 12.94 -10.21
CA PHE A 153 -5.49 12.68 -9.34
C PHE A 153 -4.23 13.27 -9.97
N ASP A 154 -3.24 13.55 -9.14
CA ASP A 154 -1.94 14.02 -9.63
C ASP A 154 -1.16 12.87 -10.29
N LYS A 155 -0.93 13.00 -11.59
CA LYS A 155 -0.16 12.03 -12.40
C LYS A 155 1.29 11.90 -11.91
N LYS A 156 1.87 12.92 -11.27
CA LYS A 156 3.21 12.85 -10.66
C LYS A 156 3.20 11.87 -9.47
N LYS A 157 2.18 11.92 -8.62
CA LYS A 157 2.03 11.00 -7.47
C LYS A 157 1.83 9.55 -7.89
N LEU A 158 1.19 9.30 -9.04
CA LEU A 158 1.06 7.95 -9.60
C LEU A 158 2.40 7.36 -10.05
N LYS A 159 3.28 8.21 -10.60
CA LYS A 159 4.65 7.82 -11.02
C LYS A 159 5.65 7.84 -9.86
N TYR A 160 5.32 8.51 -8.76
CA TYR A 160 6.19 8.65 -7.61
C TYR A 160 6.39 7.30 -6.92
N ARG A 161 7.65 7.04 -6.55
CA ARG A 161 8.11 5.77 -5.97
C ARG A 161 8.89 6.09 -4.70
N PRO A 162 8.38 5.73 -3.50
CA PRO A 162 9.19 5.83 -2.30
C PRO A 162 10.35 4.85 -2.43
N LYS A 163 11.59 5.37 -2.46
CA LYS A 163 12.80 4.53 -2.58
C LYS A 163 12.98 3.73 -1.28
N PRO A 164 13.05 2.39 -1.32
CA PRO A 164 13.37 1.63 -0.13
C PRO A 164 14.82 1.92 0.27
N ILE A 165 15.02 2.59 1.40
CA ILE A 165 16.34 2.71 2.02
C ILE A 165 16.69 1.32 2.57
N LYS A 166 17.79 0.72 2.09
CA LYS A 166 18.31 -0.54 2.62
C LYS A 166 18.95 -0.31 3.98
N ALA A 167 18.15 -0.30 5.05
CA ALA A 167 18.67 -0.44 6.40
C ALA A 167 19.01 -1.91 6.69
N LYS A 168 19.96 -2.18 7.60
CA LYS A 168 20.37 -3.55 8.04
C LYS A 168 19.22 -4.39 8.65
N ILE A 169 18.01 -3.83 8.77
CA ILE A 169 16.81 -4.46 9.33
C ILE A 169 15.65 -4.23 8.35
N GLY A 170 15.63 -4.97 7.23
CA GLY A 170 14.50 -5.04 6.31
C GLY A 170 14.13 -3.75 5.56
N SER A 171 13.52 -3.90 4.37
CA SER A 171 12.98 -2.77 3.61
C SER A 171 11.72 -2.24 4.29
N VAL A 172 11.77 -1.04 4.87
CA VAL A 172 10.60 -0.34 5.40
C VAL A 172 10.22 0.79 4.43
N THR A 173 8.97 0.77 3.94
CA THR A 173 8.42 1.87 3.14
C THR A 173 7.94 2.96 4.09
N ILE A 174 8.62 4.10 4.08
CA ILE A 174 8.27 5.29 4.85
C ILE A 174 7.39 6.17 3.95
N PRO A 175 6.13 6.47 4.33
CA PRO A 175 5.39 7.56 3.71
C PRO A 175 6.00 8.89 4.19
N ASP A 176 6.49 9.70 3.26
CA ASP A 176 6.88 11.08 3.59
C ASP A 176 5.63 11.85 4.02
N THR A 177 5.72 12.46 5.20
CA THR A 177 4.75 13.43 5.73
C THR A 177 4.55 14.54 4.70
N ASP A 178 3.31 15.00 4.51
CA ASP A 178 2.97 16.12 3.63
C ASP A 178 3.86 17.34 3.95
N GLU A 179 4.89 17.57 3.14
CA GLU A 179 5.47 18.90 2.99
C GLU A 179 4.66 19.63 1.92
N SER A 180 3.72 20.43 2.43
CA SER A 180 3.18 21.58 1.74
C SER A 180 4.32 22.34 1.06
N SER A 181 4.22 22.46 -0.26
CA SER A 181 4.97 23.42 -1.04
C SER A 181 4.62 24.83 -0.57
N GLU A 182 5.48 25.43 0.24
CA GLU A 182 5.59 26.89 0.34
C GLU A 182 6.95 27.30 -0.20
N GLU A 183 6.89 28.35 -1.00
CA GLU A 183 7.98 28.92 -1.77
C GLU A 183 9.10 29.43 -0.87
N ILE A 184 10.30 29.45 -1.44
CA ILE A 184 11.56 29.88 -0.85
C ILE A 184 11.43 31.33 -0.36
N HIS A 185 11.49 31.54 0.95
CA HIS A 185 11.88 32.81 1.56
C HIS A 185 13.05 32.56 2.51
N ASP A 186 14.18 33.18 2.18
CA ASP A 186 15.41 33.23 2.96
C ASP A 186 15.12 33.92 4.31
N ALA A 187 15.23 33.17 5.41
CA ALA A 187 15.24 33.70 6.76
C ALA A 187 16.03 32.76 7.67
N GLN A 188 17.18 33.23 8.12
CA GLN A 188 18.01 32.62 9.15
C GLN A 188 17.16 32.22 10.37
N LYS A 189 16.92 30.92 10.55
CA LYS A 189 16.27 30.37 11.75
C LYS A 189 17.35 29.91 12.72
N GLN A 190 17.37 30.51 13.92
CA GLN A 190 18.17 30.02 15.03
C GLN A 190 17.78 28.57 15.37
N PRO A 191 18.74 27.71 15.76
CA PRO A 191 18.45 26.32 16.09
C PRO A 191 17.56 26.23 17.32
N SER A 192 16.57 25.33 17.26
CA SER A 192 15.69 24.98 18.38
C SER A 192 16.48 24.24 19.48
N ASP A 193 16.05 24.38 20.74
CA ASP A 193 16.59 23.72 21.94
C ASP A 193 16.86 22.22 21.77
N HIS A 194 16.09 21.54 20.91
CA HIS A 194 16.28 20.12 20.59
C HIS A 194 17.58 19.85 19.79
N THR A 195 17.93 20.76 18.89
CA THR A 195 19.16 20.70 18.10
C THR A 195 20.39 21.00 18.97
N GLU A 196 20.28 21.89 19.95
CA GLU A 196 21.35 22.13 20.93
C GLU A 196 21.58 20.91 21.84
N MET A 197 20.52 20.26 22.32
CA MET A 197 20.66 19.06 23.14
C MET A 197 21.27 17.88 22.36
N GLN A 198 20.93 17.70 21.08
CA GLN A 198 21.57 16.68 20.23
C GLN A 198 23.05 16.98 19.99
N TRP A 199 23.43 18.25 19.86
CA TRP A 199 24.83 18.65 19.73
C TRP A 199 25.64 18.39 21.00
N LEU A 200 25.06 18.66 22.18
CA LEU A 200 25.71 18.39 23.47
C LEU A 200 25.96 16.89 23.68
N LEU A 201 24.99 16.04 23.33
CA LEU A 201 25.11 14.59 23.48
C LEU A 201 26.19 13.99 22.57
N LEU A 202 26.36 14.54 21.36
CA LEU A 202 27.44 14.14 20.43
C LEU A 202 28.84 14.51 20.97
N LYS A 203 28.95 15.62 21.70
CA LYS A 203 30.21 16.10 22.25
C LYS A 203 30.68 15.29 23.48
N PHE A 204 29.75 14.75 24.27
CA PHE A 204 30.06 13.91 25.44
C PHE A 204 30.37 12.44 25.09
N GLY A 205 30.09 12.00 23.87
CA GLY A 205 30.38 10.63 23.42
C GLY A 205 31.72 10.45 22.70
N SER A 206 32.58 11.49 22.69
CA SER A 206 33.83 11.53 21.92
C SER A 206 35.10 11.58 22.78
N ASP A 207 35.00 11.34 24.10
CA ASP A 207 36.13 11.08 25.01
C ASP A 207 36.03 9.67 25.61
#